data_AF-A0A371DRG2-F1
#
_entry.id   AF-A0A371DRG2-F1
#
_cell.length_a   1.000
_cell.length_b   1.000
_cell.length_c   1.000
_cell.angle_alpha   90.00
_cell.angle_beta   90.00
_cell.angle_gamma   90.00
#
_symmetry.space_group_name_H-M   'P 1'
#
loop_
_entity.id
_entity.type
_entity.pdbx_description
1 polymer ?
#
loop_
_entity_poly.entity_id
_entity_poly.type
_entity_poly.pdbx_seq_one_letter_code
_entity_poly.pdbx_strand_id
1 'polypeptide(L)'
;MTNRPELASNIRELILYDIDQTLHPPPTLRLSGVQLLRLVAMDMSNPWTTAAFSTSKHSVRLLSLRDCHAEDTESFLAFLSEMPNLKNVDIERGRLRITDNQGIYAVGPPDLESLSVVGGESYDLASLAVVGALLAQPGSYKHLSILKVHLGTGHLSMFDRFLAVAGPNLRELNLGIKSDGPLVPLGMIPQQFPLSLGCCTNLLLFALEFRLVPPSQGTNHLYYVPLLLSTLSALKLRRVMFVAKASRAAQQDLDALDWEGIGQLLAEERFAMVRRIVVHLIGGHAIRHRATPFIEERLPGICARGILRIVHDHRTELQCLVR
;
A
#
# COMPACT_ATOMS: atom_id res chain seq x y z
N MET A 1 13.97 30.08 -30.77
CA MET A 1 12.84 29.15 -30.95
C MET A 1 11.66 29.67 -30.16
N THR A 2 10.56 29.95 -30.83
CA THR A 2 9.41 30.74 -30.37
C THR A 2 8.58 30.02 -29.29
N ASN A 3 8.39 30.71 -28.16
CA ASN A 3 7.49 30.41 -27.05
C ASN A 3 6.04 30.17 -27.55
N ARG A 4 5.53 28.93 -27.42
CA ARG A 4 4.10 28.61 -27.55
C ARG A 4 3.52 28.24 -26.18
N PRO A 5 3.15 29.21 -25.34
CA PRO A 5 2.60 28.95 -24.00
C PRO A 5 1.32 28.10 -24.03
N GLU A 6 0.56 28.15 -25.13
CA GLU A 6 -0.67 27.39 -25.34
C GLU A 6 -0.48 25.87 -25.41
N LEU A 7 0.73 25.39 -25.76
CA LEU A 7 1.03 23.95 -25.76
C LEU A 7 1.22 23.42 -24.33
N ALA A 8 1.77 24.24 -23.44
CA ALA A 8 2.05 23.85 -22.06
C ALA A 8 0.77 23.77 -21.20
N SER A 9 -0.26 24.55 -21.52
CA SER A 9 -1.59 24.46 -20.88
C SER A 9 -2.40 23.22 -21.27
N ASN A 10 -2.00 22.51 -22.34
CA ASN A 10 -2.63 21.26 -22.78
C ASN A 10 -1.99 20.00 -22.18
N ILE A 11 -0.84 20.14 -21.51
CA ILE A 11 -0.17 19.02 -20.85
C ILE A 11 -1.02 18.58 -19.66
N ARG A 12 -1.55 17.35 -19.72
CA ARG A 12 -2.36 16.74 -18.64
C ARG A 12 -1.54 15.83 -17.73
N GLU A 13 -0.47 15.26 -18.25
CA GLU A 13 0.46 14.41 -17.52
C GLU A 13 1.87 14.96 -17.68
N LEU A 14 2.55 15.13 -16.56
CA LEU A 14 3.96 15.51 -16.52
C LEU A 14 4.73 14.46 -15.73
N ILE A 15 5.79 13.94 -16.36
CA ILE A 15 6.72 13.01 -15.74
C ILE A 15 8.09 13.70 -15.69
N LEU A 16 8.64 13.83 -14.48
CA LEU A 16 10.02 14.26 -14.25
C LEU A 16 10.80 13.05 -13.73
N TYR A 17 11.91 12.74 -14.39
CA TYR A 17 12.72 11.56 -14.12
C TYR A 17 14.19 11.94 -14.03
N ASP A 18 14.79 11.73 -12.86
CA ASP A 18 16.24 11.81 -12.62
C ASP A 18 16.91 13.05 -13.24
N ILE A 19 16.28 14.22 -13.06
CA ILE A 19 16.79 15.47 -13.62
C ILE A 19 17.85 16.05 -12.67
N ASP A 20 19.03 16.31 -13.22
CA ASP A 20 20.14 16.95 -12.49
C ASP A 20 19.70 18.28 -11.85
N GLN A 21 20.05 18.48 -10.56
CA GLN A 21 19.71 19.68 -9.80
C GLN A 21 20.37 20.95 -10.36
N THR A 22 21.45 20.82 -11.12
CA THR A 22 22.15 21.94 -11.78
C THR A 22 21.39 22.47 -13.01
N LEU A 23 20.45 21.70 -13.55
CA LEU A 23 19.61 22.12 -14.66
C LEU A 23 18.41 22.91 -14.12
N HIS A 24 18.29 24.16 -14.56
CA HIS A 24 17.16 25.00 -14.17
C HIS A 24 16.02 24.94 -15.20
N PRO A 25 14.76 24.88 -14.74
CA PRO A 25 13.61 24.99 -15.62
C PRO A 25 13.56 26.38 -16.27
N PRO A 26 13.00 26.50 -17.49
CA PRO A 26 12.78 27.80 -18.11
C PRO A 26 11.91 28.68 -17.20
N PRO A 27 12.26 29.96 -16.98
CA PRO A 27 11.47 30.85 -16.12
C PRO A 27 10.06 31.11 -16.67
N THR A 28 9.82 30.79 -17.95
CA THR A 28 8.53 30.92 -18.65
C THR A 28 7.69 29.64 -18.61
N LEU A 29 8.13 28.58 -17.93
CA LEU A 29 7.38 27.32 -17.83
C LEU A 29 6.02 27.58 -17.15
N ARG A 30 4.93 27.15 -17.79
CA ARG A 30 3.55 27.29 -17.29
C ARG A 30 2.79 25.99 -17.49
N LEU A 31 2.55 25.25 -16.42
CA LEU A 31 1.96 23.90 -16.44
C LEU A 31 0.58 23.86 -15.77
N SER A 32 -0.27 24.83 -16.08
CA SER A 32 -1.59 25.00 -15.42
C SER A 32 -2.63 23.92 -15.76
N GLY A 33 -2.34 23.05 -16.73
CA GLY A 33 -3.25 22.00 -17.19
C GLY A 33 -3.00 20.63 -16.58
N VAL A 34 -1.91 20.45 -15.83
CA VAL A 34 -1.42 19.13 -15.40
C VAL A 34 -2.33 18.56 -14.33
N GLN A 35 -2.90 17.39 -14.62
CA GLN A 35 -3.76 16.62 -13.71
C GLN A 35 -2.98 15.51 -13.00
N LEU A 36 -1.99 14.92 -13.70
CA LEU A 36 -1.10 13.89 -13.18
C LEU A 36 0.34 14.44 -13.14
N LEU A 37 0.89 14.56 -11.94
CA LEU A 37 2.31 14.84 -11.73
C LEU A 37 3.01 13.57 -11.24
N ARG A 38 3.99 13.10 -12.00
CA ARG A 38 4.82 11.94 -11.65
C ARG A 38 6.28 12.40 -11.48
N LEU A 39 6.83 12.14 -10.30
CA LEU A 39 8.23 12.40 -9.98
C LEU A 39 8.91 11.06 -9.74
N VAL A 40 10.05 10.83 -10.40
CA VAL A 40 10.80 9.58 -10.31
C VAL A 40 12.28 9.86 -10.08
N ALA A 41 12.86 9.32 -9.02
CA ALA A 41 14.24 9.56 -8.62
C ALA A 41 14.56 11.07 -8.49
N MET A 42 13.58 11.86 -8.05
CA MET A 42 13.70 13.31 -7.89
C MET A 42 13.83 13.68 -6.42
N ASP A 43 14.65 14.69 -6.12
CA ASP A 43 14.56 15.41 -4.85
C ASP A 43 13.39 16.41 -4.88
N MET A 44 12.65 16.52 -3.79
CA MET A 44 11.56 17.49 -3.66
C MET A 44 12.04 18.94 -3.68
N SER A 45 13.30 19.19 -3.29
CA SER A 45 13.97 20.49 -3.38
C SER A 45 14.49 20.82 -4.79
N ASN A 46 14.46 19.86 -5.72
CA ASN A 46 14.97 20.06 -7.09
C ASN A 46 14.24 21.24 -7.78
N PRO A 47 14.96 22.17 -8.44
CA PRO A 47 14.35 23.33 -9.10
C PRO A 47 13.22 22.97 -10.08
N TRP A 48 13.34 21.85 -10.80
CA TRP A 48 12.29 21.36 -11.68
C TRP A 48 11.04 20.90 -10.93
N THR A 49 11.21 20.22 -9.80
CA THR A 49 10.09 19.83 -8.94
C THR A 49 9.34 21.06 -8.46
N THR A 50 10.06 22.05 -7.92
CA THR A 50 9.50 23.31 -7.41
C THR A 50 8.80 24.12 -8.52
N ALA A 51 9.38 24.19 -9.72
CA ALA A 51 8.77 24.91 -10.84
C ALA A 51 7.52 24.20 -11.39
N ALA A 52 7.57 22.87 -11.54
CA ALA A 52 6.41 22.09 -11.96
C ALA A 52 5.26 22.28 -10.95
N PHE A 53 5.57 22.07 -9.66
CA PHE A 53 4.63 22.25 -8.57
C PHE A 53 4.01 23.66 -8.52
N SER A 54 4.82 24.71 -8.46
CA SER A 54 4.33 26.09 -8.34
C SER A 54 3.41 26.50 -9.49
N THR A 55 3.58 25.90 -10.67
CA THR A 55 2.77 26.21 -11.85
C THR A 55 1.59 25.27 -12.05
N SER A 56 1.55 24.11 -11.39
CA SER A 56 0.50 23.09 -11.56
C SER A 56 -0.31 22.77 -10.30
N LYS A 57 0.04 23.28 -9.12
CA LYS A 57 -0.56 22.86 -7.83
C LYS A 57 -2.08 22.94 -7.77
N HIS A 58 -2.69 23.89 -8.49
CA HIS A 58 -4.14 24.05 -8.56
C HIS A 58 -4.83 23.11 -9.55
N SER A 59 -4.11 22.45 -10.46
CA SER A 59 -4.70 21.54 -11.45
C SER A 59 -4.45 20.06 -11.15
N VAL A 60 -3.41 19.75 -10.36
CA VAL A 60 -3.02 18.38 -10.03
C VAL A 60 -4.12 17.70 -9.20
N ARG A 61 -4.48 16.48 -9.64
CA ARG A 61 -5.44 15.59 -8.97
C ARG A 61 -4.81 14.26 -8.56
N LEU A 62 -3.75 13.84 -9.26
CA LEU A 62 -2.97 12.65 -8.96
C LEU A 62 -1.49 13.03 -8.84
N LEU A 63 -0.89 12.64 -7.73
CA LEU A 63 0.54 12.73 -7.49
C LEU A 63 1.12 11.32 -7.37
N SER A 64 2.17 11.03 -8.14
CA SER A 64 2.92 9.78 -8.06
C SER A 64 4.39 10.09 -7.78
N LEU A 65 4.93 9.56 -6.70
CA LEU A 65 6.30 9.77 -6.24
C LEU A 65 6.99 8.41 -6.18
N ARG A 66 8.02 8.21 -7.00
CA ARG A 66 8.78 6.96 -7.04
C ARG A 66 10.25 7.22 -6.78
N ASP A 67 10.84 6.53 -5.81
CA ASP A 67 12.25 6.72 -5.43
C ASP A 67 12.60 8.20 -5.13
N CYS A 68 11.61 8.99 -4.69
CA CYS A 68 11.79 10.41 -4.39
C CYS A 68 12.36 10.62 -2.99
N HIS A 69 13.12 11.71 -2.83
CA HIS A 69 13.67 12.14 -1.55
C HIS A 69 13.02 13.44 -1.09
N ALA A 70 12.56 13.51 0.16
CA ALA A 70 12.24 14.77 0.82
C ALA A 70 13.06 14.92 2.10
N GLU A 71 13.50 16.15 2.34
CA GLU A 71 14.43 16.50 3.41
C GLU A 71 13.86 16.25 4.81
N ASP A 72 12.55 16.44 5.00
CA ASP A 72 11.84 16.18 6.24
C ASP A 72 10.32 15.96 6.02
N THR A 73 9.65 15.40 7.03
CA THR A 73 8.22 15.09 7.00
C THR A 73 7.31 16.32 6.93
N GLU A 74 7.70 17.44 7.56
CA GLU A 74 6.89 18.65 7.63
C GLU A 74 6.84 19.34 6.26
N SER A 75 8.00 19.52 5.63
CA SER A 75 8.13 20.02 4.26
C SER A 75 7.36 19.16 3.26
N PHE A 76 7.37 17.83 3.45
CA PHE A 76 6.60 16.91 2.61
C PHE A 76 5.09 17.12 2.76
N LEU A 77 4.58 17.24 3.98
CA LEU A 77 3.15 17.47 4.20
C LEU A 77 2.70 18.86 3.74
N ALA A 78 3.52 19.89 3.96
CA ALA A 78 3.28 21.24 3.46
C ALA A 78 3.14 21.22 1.92
N PHE A 79 4.05 20.53 1.24
CA PHE A 79 3.97 20.33 -0.21
C PHE A 79 2.63 19.70 -0.65
N LEU A 80 2.15 18.66 0.04
CA LEU A 80 0.87 18.03 -0.28
C LEU A 80 -0.33 18.96 -0.02
N SER A 81 -0.30 19.71 1.08
CA SER A 81 -1.38 20.62 1.51
C SER A 81 -1.67 21.74 0.52
N GLU A 82 -0.65 22.14 -0.24
CA GLU A 82 -0.72 23.21 -1.22
C GLU A 82 -1.40 22.80 -2.54
N MET A 83 -1.78 21.52 -2.69
CA MET A 83 -2.53 21.00 -3.83
C MET A 83 -4.02 20.83 -3.49
N PRO A 84 -4.86 21.88 -3.64
CA PRO A 84 -6.25 21.85 -3.16
C PRO A 84 -7.16 20.84 -3.88
N ASN A 85 -6.76 20.38 -5.07
CA ASN A 85 -7.54 19.46 -5.88
C ASN A 85 -6.99 18.02 -5.87
N LEU A 86 -6.00 17.75 -5.01
CA LEU A 86 -5.34 16.45 -4.91
C LEU A 86 -6.28 15.40 -4.32
N LYS A 87 -6.55 14.35 -5.11
CA LYS A 87 -7.46 13.26 -4.74
C LYS A 87 -6.74 11.94 -4.55
N ASN A 88 -5.61 11.75 -5.23
CA ASN A 88 -4.90 10.48 -5.29
C ASN A 88 -3.41 10.71 -5.07
N VAL A 89 -2.84 10.01 -4.10
CA VAL A 89 -1.40 10.06 -3.80
C VAL A 89 -0.85 8.65 -3.84
N ASP A 90 0.18 8.44 -4.65
CA ASP A 90 0.92 7.19 -4.74
C ASP A 90 2.41 7.44 -4.45
N ILE A 91 2.93 6.75 -3.44
CA ILE A 91 4.30 6.88 -2.97
C ILE A 91 4.92 5.48 -2.99
N GLU A 92 5.93 5.30 -3.84
CA GLU A 92 6.67 4.06 -4.00
C GLU A 92 8.15 4.32 -3.67
N ARG A 93 8.71 3.56 -2.74
CA ARG A 93 10.14 3.64 -2.37
C ARG A 93 10.63 5.05 -2.02
N GLY A 94 9.74 5.90 -1.50
CA GLY A 94 10.10 7.25 -1.05
C GLY A 94 11.05 7.22 0.14
N ARG A 95 11.96 8.19 0.20
CA ARG A 95 12.89 8.43 1.31
C ARG A 95 12.52 9.74 1.98
N LEU A 96 12.15 9.67 3.24
CA LEU A 96 11.77 10.82 4.06
C LEU A 96 12.59 10.73 5.33
N ARG A 97 13.34 11.80 5.61
CA ARG A 97 14.05 11.91 6.88
C ARG A 97 13.01 12.21 7.96
N ILE A 98 12.96 11.34 8.97
CA ILE A 98 12.13 11.61 10.15
C ILE A 98 12.88 12.63 11.01
N THR A 99 12.27 13.77 11.25
CA THR A 99 12.65 14.69 12.32
C THR A 99 11.79 14.37 13.54
N ASP A 100 12.39 14.21 14.73
CA ASP A 100 11.71 13.84 15.99
C ASP A 100 10.80 14.96 16.55
N ASN A 101 10.34 15.86 15.69
CA ASN A 101 9.50 16.96 16.10
C ASN A 101 8.12 16.42 16.47
N GLN A 102 7.81 16.43 17.77
CA GLN A 102 6.47 16.18 18.34
C GLN A 102 5.46 17.29 17.97
N GLY A 103 5.66 17.95 16.83
CA GLY A 103 4.96 19.15 16.40
C GLY A 103 3.62 18.88 15.75
N ILE A 104 2.81 19.93 15.69
CA ILE A 104 1.55 20.01 14.95
C ILE A 104 1.91 19.97 13.46
N TYR A 105 1.70 18.83 12.81
CA TYR A 105 1.91 18.68 11.38
C TYR A 105 0.95 19.57 10.57
N ALA A 106 1.39 20.04 9.39
CA ALA A 106 0.55 20.76 8.44
C ALA A 106 -0.67 19.94 7.99
N VAL A 107 -1.77 20.62 7.64
CA VAL A 107 -3.04 19.96 7.28
C VAL A 107 -2.91 19.24 5.93
N GLY A 108 -2.99 17.91 5.95
CA GLY A 108 -3.03 17.10 4.73
C GLY A 108 -4.26 17.42 3.86
N PRO A 109 -4.24 17.08 2.55
CA PRO A 109 -5.31 17.41 1.62
C PRO A 109 -6.67 16.89 2.12
N PRO A 110 -7.69 17.76 2.29
CA PRO A 110 -8.92 17.41 3.01
C PRO A 110 -9.85 16.43 2.27
N ASP A 111 -9.67 16.28 0.96
CA ASP A 111 -10.55 15.50 0.08
C ASP A 111 -9.80 14.34 -0.61
N LEU A 112 -8.82 13.76 0.07
CA LEU A 112 -8.07 12.61 -0.43
C LEU A 112 -8.99 11.37 -0.53
N GLU A 113 -9.09 10.80 -1.73
CA GLU A 113 -9.93 9.64 -2.05
C GLU A 113 -9.12 8.33 -2.06
N SER A 114 -7.85 8.41 -2.48
CA SER A 114 -6.94 7.27 -2.57
C SER A 114 -5.54 7.61 -2.06
N LEU A 115 -4.99 6.69 -1.27
CA LEU A 115 -3.62 6.76 -0.77
C LEU A 115 -2.92 5.42 -0.97
N SER A 116 -1.73 5.47 -1.57
CA SER A 116 -0.82 4.34 -1.71
C SER A 116 0.55 4.72 -1.15
N VAL A 117 1.02 3.98 -0.14
CA VAL A 117 2.34 4.16 0.50
C VAL A 117 3.03 2.80 0.56
N VAL A 118 3.89 2.55 -0.40
CA VAL A 118 4.53 1.26 -0.63
C VAL A 118 6.04 1.41 -0.46
N GLY A 119 6.55 0.89 0.66
CA GLY A 119 7.99 0.76 0.88
C GLY A 119 8.62 -0.26 -0.07
N GLY A 120 9.89 -0.03 -0.44
CA GLY A 120 10.71 -1.00 -1.16
C GLY A 120 11.09 -2.21 -0.31
N GLU A 121 12.09 -2.99 -0.75
CA GLU A 121 12.52 -4.19 -0.01
C GLU A 121 13.01 -3.91 1.42
N SER A 122 13.48 -2.69 1.68
CA SER A 122 13.92 -2.23 3.00
C SER A 122 12.78 -1.79 3.93
N TYR A 123 11.54 -1.59 3.43
CA TYR A 123 10.42 -0.97 4.19
C TYR A 123 10.93 0.23 4.99
N ASP A 124 11.36 1.25 4.25
CA ASP A 124 12.03 2.41 4.80
C ASP A 124 11.16 3.13 5.86
N LEU A 125 11.84 3.70 6.87
CA LEU A 125 11.26 4.54 7.92
C LEU A 125 10.37 5.66 7.34
N ALA A 126 10.61 6.05 6.09
CA ALA A 126 9.81 6.99 5.33
C ALA A 126 8.32 6.62 5.18
N SER A 127 7.97 5.35 4.96
CA SER A 127 6.56 4.92 4.89
C SER A 127 5.85 5.11 6.24
N LEU A 128 6.62 5.05 7.32
CA LEU A 128 6.17 5.16 8.70
C LEU A 128 6.00 6.62 9.11
N ALA A 129 6.83 7.51 8.57
CA ALA A 129 6.72 8.95 8.74
C ALA A 129 5.46 9.50 8.06
N VAL A 130 5.19 9.10 6.81
CA VAL A 130 3.96 9.50 6.10
C VAL A 130 2.74 8.98 6.83
N VAL A 131 2.70 7.69 7.18
CA VAL A 131 1.57 7.09 7.91
C VAL A 131 1.39 7.75 9.27
N GLY A 132 2.47 7.99 10.03
CA GLY A 132 2.44 8.65 11.34
C GLY A 132 2.01 10.12 11.29
N ALA A 133 2.45 10.86 10.28
CA ALA A 133 2.09 12.26 10.10
C ALA A 133 0.67 12.41 9.54
N LEU A 134 0.22 11.47 8.71
CA LEU A 134 -1.19 11.35 8.33
C LEU A 134 -2.06 11.04 9.57
N LEU A 135 -1.65 10.08 10.39
CA LEU A 135 -2.31 9.73 11.65
C LEU A 135 -2.52 10.89 12.62
N ALA A 136 -1.69 11.93 12.57
CA ALA A 136 -1.83 13.11 13.41
C ALA A 136 -3.11 13.91 13.13
N GLN A 137 -3.80 13.67 12.00
CA GLN A 137 -5.00 14.42 11.61
C GLN A 137 -6.15 13.54 11.07
N PRO A 138 -6.96 12.94 11.96
CA PRO A 138 -8.12 12.12 11.64
C PRO A 138 -9.11 12.71 10.61
N GLY A 139 -9.28 14.04 10.60
CA GLY A 139 -10.31 14.73 9.81
C GLY A 139 -10.11 14.68 8.29
N SER A 140 -8.87 14.53 7.82
CA SER A 140 -8.56 14.51 6.37
C SER A 140 -8.92 13.18 5.69
N TYR A 141 -9.37 12.16 6.43
CA TYR A 141 -9.68 10.82 5.90
C TYR A 141 -11.15 10.54 5.67
N LYS A 142 -12.03 11.53 5.86
CA LYS A 142 -13.49 11.37 5.66
C LYS A 142 -13.86 10.87 4.25
N HIS A 143 -13.02 11.14 3.26
CA HIS A 143 -13.24 10.75 1.86
C HIS A 143 -12.33 9.60 1.40
N LEU A 144 -11.41 9.15 2.25
CA LEU A 144 -10.47 8.10 1.89
C LEU A 144 -11.23 6.78 1.72
N SER A 145 -11.23 6.27 0.50
CA SER A 145 -11.96 5.06 0.11
C SER A 145 -11.03 3.92 -0.31
N ILE A 146 -9.82 4.24 -0.74
CA ILE A 146 -8.81 3.27 -1.19
C ILE A 146 -7.53 3.52 -0.41
N LEU A 147 -7.04 2.49 0.27
CA LEU A 147 -5.78 2.52 0.99
C LEU A 147 -4.90 1.36 0.58
N LYS A 148 -3.68 1.65 0.13
CA LYS A 148 -2.60 0.68 -0.02
C LYS A 148 -1.44 1.10 0.88
N VAL A 149 -0.99 0.22 1.76
CA VAL A 149 0.07 0.57 2.71
C VAL A 149 0.93 -0.64 3.06
N HIS A 150 2.24 -0.42 3.13
CA HIS A 150 3.22 -1.40 3.56
C HIS A 150 3.81 -1.00 4.93
N LEU A 151 3.71 -1.88 5.93
CA LEU A 151 4.04 -1.57 7.32
C LEU A 151 5.00 -2.61 7.91
N GLY A 152 5.88 -2.15 8.79
CA GLY A 152 6.61 -3.02 9.72
C GLY A 152 5.77 -3.34 10.97
N THR A 153 6.09 -4.44 11.65
CA THR A 153 5.38 -4.89 12.87
C THR A 153 5.36 -3.84 14.00
N GLY A 154 6.39 -2.99 14.09
CA GLY A 154 6.48 -1.92 15.10
C GLY A 154 5.42 -0.82 14.98
N HIS A 155 4.66 -0.77 13.88
CA HIS A 155 3.71 0.32 13.58
C HIS A 155 2.25 -0.11 13.59
N LEU A 156 2.00 -1.39 13.82
CA LEU A 156 0.67 -1.98 13.76
C LEU A 156 -0.29 -1.31 14.76
N SER A 157 0.14 -1.07 16.00
CA SER A 157 -0.69 -0.42 17.02
C SER A 157 -1.06 1.02 16.67
N MET A 158 -0.16 1.73 15.99
CA MET A 158 -0.42 3.09 15.55
C MET A 158 -1.38 3.10 14.37
N PHE A 159 -1.18 2.16 13.43
CA PHE A 159 -2.06 1.97 12.29
C PHE A 159 -3.46 1.47 12.69
N ASP A 160 -3.60 0.71 13.77
CA ASP A 160 -4.92 0.33 14.30
C ASP A 160 -5.76 1.56 14.69
N ARG A 161 -5.13 2.56 15.34
CA ARG A 161 -5.77 3.85 15.63
C ARG A 161 -6.16 4.61 14.36
N PHE A 162 -5.37 4.48 13.30
CA PHE A 162 -5.71 5.06 12.00
C PHE A 162 -6.99 4.41 11.44
N LEU A 163 -7.05 3.09 11.44
CA LEU A 163 -8.20 2.35 10.92
C LEU A 163 -9.47 2.59 11.75
N ALA A 164 -9.35 2.89 13.04
CA ALA A 164 -10.51 3.30 13.85
C ALA A 164 -11.21 4.55 13.28
N VAL A 165 -10.45 5.45 12.64
CA VAL A 165 -10.97 6.68 12.03
C VAL A 165 -11.32 6.47 10.55
N ALA A 166 -10.37 5.99 9.75
CA ALA A 166 -10.51 5.90 8.30
C ALA A 166 -11.29 4.66 7.86
N GLY A 167 -11.20 3.57 8.63
CA GLY A 167 -11.75 2.25 8.31
C GLY A 167 -13.22 2.26 7.87
N PRO A 168 -14.13 2.98 8.55
CA PRO A 168 -15.53 3.03 8.15
C PRO A 168 -15.78 3.55 6.73
N ASN A 169 -14.87 4.36 6.16
CA ASN A 169 -15.01 4.91 4.82
C ASN A 169 -14.29 4.07 3.74
N LEU A 170 -13.37 3.19 4.16
CA LEU A 170 -12.60 2.36 3.24
C LEU A 170 -13.50 1.37 2.50
N ARG A 171 -13.33 1.33 1.19
CA ARG A 171 -13.89 0.32 0.27
C ARG A 171 -12.83 -0.67 -0.18
N GLU A 172 -11.58 -0.23 -0.26
CA GLU A 172 -10.45 -1.07 -0.64
C GLU A 172 -9.29 -0.88 0.34
N LEU A 173 -8.79 -2.01 0.85
CA LEU A 173 -7.61 -2.05 1.71
C LEU A 173 -6.62 -3.06 1.15
N ASN A 174 -5.42 -2.60 0.81
CA ASN A 174 -4.28 -3.42 0.46
C ASN A 174 -3.17 -3.21 1.49
N LEU A 175 -2.94 -4.23 2.32
CA LEU A 175 -2.05 -4.16 3.44
C LEU A 175 -0.85 -5.09 3.21
N GLY A 176 0.36 -4.56 3.17
CA GLY A 176 1.60 -5.33 3.22
C GLY A 176 2.17 -5.31 4.63
N ILE A 177 2.44 -6.47 5.22
CA ILE A 177 3.08 -6.55 6.55
C ILE A 177 4.44 -7.21 6.41
N LYS A 178 5.49 -6.45 6.76
CA LYS A 178 6.83 -6.98 6.92
C LYS A 178 6.97 -7.65 8.28
N SER A 179 6.87 -8.97 8.29
CA SER A 179 7.07 -9.78 9.49
C SER A 179 8.57 -9.99 9.75
N ASP A 180 9.23 -8.97 10.27
CA ASP A 180 10.55 -9.06 10.90
C ASP A 180 10.43 -9.23 12.44
N GLY A 181 9.20 -9.33 12.95
CA GLY A 181 8.85 -9.31 14.39
C GLY A 181 8.96 -10.66 15.10
N PRO A 182 8.56 -10.73 16.40
CA PRO A 182 8.73 -11.93 17.22
C PRO A 182 7.99 -13.11 16.60
N LEU A 183 8.76 -14.14 16.28
CA LEU A 183 8.27 -15.37 15.69
C LEU A 183 7.64 -16.23 16.78
N VAL A 184 6.50 -16.85 16.46
CA VAL A 184 5.79 -17.73 17.40
C VAL A 184 6.14 -19.17 17.04
N PRO A 185 6.32 -20.11 18.00
CA PRO A 185 6.52 -21.51 17.64
C PRO A 185 5.43 -22.02 16.69
N LEU A 186 5.80 -22.85 15.70
CA LEU A 186 4.84 -23.48 14.78
C LEU A 186 3.78 -24.24 15.60
N GLY A 187 2.51 -24.06 15.23
CA GLY A 187 1.37 -24.64 15.95
C GLY A 187 0.87 -23.83 17.15
N MET A 188 1.54 -22.72 17.51
CA MET A 188 1.04 -21.77 18.51
C MET A 188 0.53 -20.49 17.83
N ILE A 189 -0.62 -20.01 18.29
CA ILE A 189 -1.23 -18.75 17.84
C ILE A 189 -1.30 -17.83 19.07
N PRO A 190 -0.64 -16.66 19.08
CA PRO A 190 -0.81 -15.68 20.14
C PRO A 190 -2.26 -15.23 20.20
N GLN A 191 -2.77 -14.99 21.40
CA GLN A 191 -4.16 -14.53 21.57
C GLN A 191 -4.40 -13.11 21.04
N GLN A 192 -3.34 -12.32 20.83
CA GLN A 192 -3.47 -10.92 20.46
C GLN A 192 -2.50 -10.56 19.33
N PHE A 193 -3.05 -9.88 18.32
CA PHE A 193 -2.31 -9.21 17.26
C PHE A 193 -2.65 -7.71 17.35
N PRO A 194 -1.66 -6.79 17.28
CA PRO A 194 -1.86 -5.37 17.55
C PRO A 194 -2.62 -4.59 16.47
N LEU A 195 -3.27 -5.28 15.53
CA LEU A 195 -4.05 -4.70 14.45
C LEU A 195 -5.36 -5.46 14.28
N SER A 196 -6.46 -4.72 14.23
CA SER A 196 -7.81 -5.22 13.96
C SER A 196 -8.40 -4.56 12.71
N LEU A 197 -9.09 -5.35 11.90
CA LEU A 197 -9.87 -4.87 10.75
C LEU A 197 -11.36 -4.65 11.09
N GLY A 198 -11.73 -4.73 12.37
CA GLY A 198 -13.12 -4.62 12.82
C GLY A 198 -13.81 -3.31 12.41
N CYS A 199 -13.06 -2.20 12.37
CA CYS A 199 -13.57 -0.89 11.96
C CYS A 199 -13.78 -0.75 10.45
N CYS A 200 -13.21 -1.66 9.63
CA CYS A 200 -13.25 -1.59 8.18
C CYS A 200 -14.54 -2.22 7.60
N THR A 201 -15.71 -1.75 8.05
CA THR A 201 -17.01 -2.40 7.83
C THR A 201 -17.56 -2.28 6.40
N ASN A 202 -17.09 -1.29 5.63
CA ASN A 202 -17.55 -1.02 4.26
C ASN A 202 -16.63 -1.56 3.16
N LEU A 203 -15.65 -2.41 3.51
CA LEU A 203 -14.75 -2.99 2.52
C LEU A 203 -15.48 -3.85 1.49
N LEU A 204 -15.12 -3.63 0.23
CA LEU A 204 -15.48 -4.44 -0.93
C LEU A 204 -14.30 -5.31 -1.37
N LEU A 205 -13.07 -4.82 -1.17
CA LEU A 205 -11.82 -5.51 -1.49
C LEU A 205 -10.87 -5.47 -0.28
N PHE A 206 -10.37 -6.63 0.10
CA PHE A 206 -9.27 -6.78 1.03
C PHE A 206 -8.12 -7.53 0.36
N ALA A 207 -6.92 -6.96 0.42
CA ALA A 207 -5.70 -7.58 -0.05
C ALA A 207 -4.66 -7.58 1.07
N LEU A 208 -3.99 -8.72 1.25
CA LEU A 208 -2.92 -8.91 2.21
C LEU A 208 -1.66 -9.38 1.48
N GLU A 209 -0.61 -8.58 1.56
CA GLU A 209 0.72 -8.91 1.03
C GLU A 209 1.65 -9.37 2.16
N PHE A 210 2.34 -10.48 1.91
CA PHE A 210 3.31 -11.05 2.84
C PHE A 210 4.42 -11.78 2.09
N ARG A 211 5.54 -12.04 2.78
CA ARG A 211 6.67 -12.78 2.24
C ARG A 211 6.65 -14.22 2.76
N LEU A 212 6.82 -15.18 1.85
CA LEU A 212 7.14 -16.55 2.21
C LEU A 212 8.65 -16.61 2.48
N VAL A 213 8.99 -16.87 3.75
CA VAL A 213 10.36 -17.03 4.24
C VAL A 213 10.43 -18.42 4.85
N PRO A 214 11.57 -19.13 4.73
CA PRO A 214 11.73 -20.40 5.41
C PRO A 214 11.48 -20.26 6.91
N PRO A 215 10.74 -21.18 7.54
CA PRO A 215 10.55 -21.15 8.98
C PRO A 215 11.91 -21.30 9.67
N SER A 216 12.40 -20.22 10.27
CA SER A 216 13.60 -20.24 11.10
C SER A 216 13.29 -21.04 12.36
N GLN A 217 13.97 -22.18 12.57
CA GLN A 217 13.92 -22.93 13.83
C GLN A 217 12.49 -23.30 14.29
N GLY A 218 11.60 -23.66 13.36
CA GLY A 218 10.26 -24.14 13.72
C GLY A 218 9.33 -23.04 14.23
N THR A 219 9.48 -21.81 13.75
CA THR A 219 8.62 -20.69 14.10
C THR A 219 7.78 -20.22 12.91
N ASN A 220 6.55 -19.77 13.17
CA ASN A 220 5.60 -19.25 12.22
C ASN A 220 5.68 -17.73 12.19
N HIS A 221 6.00 -17.13 11.04
CA HIS A 221 6.02 -15.68 10.84
C HIS A 221 4.71 -15.11 10.27
N LEU A 222 3.77 -15.98 9.85
CA LEU A 222 2.47 -15.65 9.27
C LEU A 222 1.28 -16.04 10.16
N TYR A 223 1.52 -16.38 11.44
CA TYR A 223 0.48 -16.71 12.42
C TYR A 223 -0.60 -15.62 12.54
N TYR A 224 -0.25 -14.38 12.20
CA TYR A 224 -1.15 -13.23 12.29
C TYR A 224 -2.20 -13.21 11.19
N VAL A 225 -2.03 -13.94 10.08
CA VAL A 225 -2.94 -13.85 8.93
C VAL A 225 -4.36 -14.33 9.29
N PRO A 226 -4.56 -15.52 9.90
CA PRO A 226 -5.88 -15.94 10.37
C PRO A 226 -6.44 -15.00 11.45
N LEU A 227 -5.60 -14.52 12.38
CA LEU A 227 -6.02 -13.58 13.43
C LEU A 227 -6.53 -12.26 12.85
N LEU A 228 -5.84 -11.72 11.85
CA LEU A 228 -6.26 -10.48 11.20
C LEU A 228 -7.58 -10.68 10.45
N LEU A 229 -7.71 -11.77 9.70
CA LEU A 229 -8.95 -12.12 9.00
C LEU A 229 -10.13 -12.33 9.96
N SER A 230 -9.90 -12.92 11.13
CA SER A 230 -10.96 -13.19 12.10
C SER A 230 -11.55 -11.91 12.71
N THR A 231 -10.84 -10.78 12.64
CA THR A 231 -11.37 -9.46 13.05
C THR A 231 -12.18 -8.76 11.96
N LEU A 232 -12.08 -9.20 10.70
CA LEU A 232 -12.73 -8.54 9.58
C LEU A 232 -14.26 -8.70 9.66
N SER A 233 -14.95 -7.56 9.63
CA SER A 233 -16.41 -7.46 9.81
C SER A 233 -17.13 -6.83 8.62
N ALA A 234 -16.52 -6.92 7.43
CA ALA A 234 -17.01 -6.32 6.20
C ALA A 234 -18.05 -7.21 5.49
N LEU A 235 -19.33 -7.10 5.85
CA LEU A 235 -20.40 -7.96 5.29
C LEU A 235 -20.63 -7.79 3.78
N LYS A 236 -20.16 -6.68 3.20
CA LYS A 236 -20.24 -6.40 1.76
C LYS A 236 -18.98 -6.82 0.99
N LEU A 237 -18.03 -7.48 1.64
CA LEU A 237 -16.76 -7.89 1.05
C LEU A 237 -17.01 -8.82 -0.14
N ARG A 238 -16.44 -8.45 -1.30
CA ARG A 238 -16.61 -9.21 -2.55
C ARG A 238 -15.34 -9.93 -2.95
N ARG A 239 -14.17 -9.39 -2.60
CA ARG A 239 -12.87 -9.91 -3.02
C ARG A 239 -11.90 -9.95 -1.85
N VAL A 240 -11.26 -11.10 -1.69
CA VAL A 240 -10.09 -11.29 -0.82
C VAL A 240 -8.91 -11.66 -1.70
N MET A 241 -7.74 -11.07 -1.44
CA MET A 241 -6.52 -11.37 -2.18
C MET A 241 -5.36 -11.60 -1.21
N PHE A 242 -4.64 -12.70 -1.41
CA PHE A 242 -3.39 -13.01 -0.74
C PHE A 242 -2.26 -12.83 -1.75
N VAL A 243 -1.34 -11.91 -1.50
CA VAL A 243 -0.17 -11.68 -2.34
C VAL A 243 1.05 -12.24 -1.61
N ALA A 244 1.49 -13.44 -2.01
CA ALA A 244 2.63 -14.10 -1.41
C ALA A 244 3.89 -13.86 -2.26
N LYS A 245 4.84 -13.10 -1.71
CA LYS A 245 6.18 -12.92 -2.29
C LYS A 245 7.03 -14.14 -1.99
N ALA A 246 7.33 -14.93 -3.02
CA ALA A 246 7.89 -16.28 -2.93
C ALA A 246 9.27 -16.42 -3.61
N SER A 247 9.98 -15.33 -3.91
CA SER A 247 11.22 -15.35 -4.72
C SER A 247 12.31 -16.32 -4.26
N ARG A 248 12.34 -16.70 -2.97
CA ARG A 248 13.29 -17.67 -2.40
C ARG A 248 12.60 -18.83 -1.66
N ALA A 249 11.30 -19.02 -1.90
CA ALA A 249 10.51 -19.99 -1.16
C ALA A 249 10.75 -21.43 -1.63
N ALA A 250 10.87 -22.35 -0.69
CA ALA A 250 10.80 -23.79 -0.88
C ALA A 250 9.38 -24.30 -0.59
N GLN A 251 9.09 -25.56 -0.91
CA GLN A 251 7.75 -26.12 -0.76
C GLN A 251 7.24 -26.07 0.69
N GLN A 252 8.11 -26.40 1.64
CA GLN A 252 7.82 -26.37 3.08
C GLN A 252 7.42 -24.96 3.58
N ASP A 253 7.79 -23.91 2.86
CA ASP A 253 7.49 -22.54 3.28
C ASP A 253 6.01 -22.21 3.04
N LEU A 254 5.32 -22.97 2.21
CA LEU A 254 3.88 -22.87 2.05
C LEU A 254 3.14 -23.26 3.34
N ASP A 255 3.72 -24.14 4.17
CA ASP A 255 3.16 -24.54 5.46
C ASP A 255 3.28 -23.44 6.54
N ALA A 256 4.03 -22.36 6.27
CA ALA A 256 4.08 -21.21 7.18
C ALA A 256 2.72 -20.51 7.31
N LEU A 257 1.88 -20.57 6.27
CA LEU A 257 0.53 -20.03 6.31
C LEU A 257 -0.47 -21.13 6.66
N ASP A 258 -1.32 -20.85 7.66
CA ASP A 258 -2.43 -21.73 8.01
C ASP A 258 -3.58 -21.62 6.99
N TRP A 259 -3.39 -22.26 5.83
CA TRP A 259 -4.36 -22.26 4.75
C TRP A 259 -5.70 -22.89 5.17
N GLU A 260 -5.66 -23.93 5.99
CA GLU A 260 -6.87 -24.62 6.43
C GLU A 260 -7.70 -23.72 7.35
N GLY A 261 -7.07 -23.08 8.34
CA GLY A 261 -7.73 -22.10 9.21
C GLY A 261 -8.27 -20.91 8.43
N ILE A 262 -7.54 -20.41 7.43
CA ILE A 262 -8.05 -19.38 6.51
C ILE A 262 -9.26 -19.89 5.73
N GLY A 263 -9.23 -21.14 5.28
CA GLY A 263 -10.33 -21.81 4.59
C GLY A 263 -11.60 -21.85 5.42
N GLN A 264 -11.47 -22.26 6.69
CA GLN A 264 -12.57 -22.32 7.65
C GLN A 264 -13.14 -20.93 7.93
N LEU A 265 -12.28 -19.93 8.19
CA LEU A 265 -12.70 -18.54 8.40
C LEU A 265 -13.48 -17.99 7.20
N LEU A 266 -12.97 -18.16 5.97
CA LEU A 266 -13.60 -17.66 4.75
C LEU A 266 -14.87 -18.42 4.35
N ALA A 267 -15.16 -19.55 5.00
CA ALA A 267 -16.41 -20.30 4.84
C ALA A 267 -17.52 -19.80 5.78
N GLU A 268 -17.21 -18.97 6.78
CA GLU A 268 -18.20 -18.41 7.69
C GLU A 268 -19.21 -17.50 6.98
N GLU A 269 -20.40 -17.36 7.59
CA GLU A 269 -21.53 -16.61 7.03
C GLU A 269 -21.20 -15.14 6.70
N ARG A 270 -20.35 -14.50 7.51
CA ARG A 270 -19.90 -13.11 7.25
C ARG A 270 -19.17 -12.93 5.92
N PHE A 271 -18.65 -14.00 5.32
CA PHE A 271 -17.99 -14.01 4.01
C PHE A 271 -18.88 -14.60 2.89
N ALA A 272 -20.18 -14.76 3.13
CA ALA A 272 -21.12 -15.27 2.12
C ALA A 272 -21.15 -14.43 0.83
N MET A 273 -20.90 -13.12 0.92
CA MET A 273 -20.85 -12.20 -0.22
C MET A 273 -19.53 -12.24 -1.02
N VAL A 274 -18.51 -12.95 -0.53
CA VAL A 274 -17.23 -13.09 -1.23
C VAL A 274 -17.44 -13.91 -2.50
N ARG A 275 -17.13 -13.28 -3.64
CA ARG A 275 -17.26 -13.87 -4.98
C ARG A 275 -15.94 -14.30 -5.57
N ARG A 276 -14.83 -13.82 -5.00
CA ARG A 276 -13.50 -14.09 -5.53
C ARG A 276 -12.45 -14.09 -4.44
N ILE A 277 -11.68 -15.18 -4.39
CA ILE A 277 -10.50 -15.31 -3.57
C ILE A 277 -9.33 -15.52 -4.51
N VAL A 278 -8.35 -14.61 -4.45
CA VAL A 278 -7.19 -14.66 -5.33
C VAL A 278 -5.95 -14.93 -4.50
N VAL A 279 -5.21 -15.98 -4.83
CA VAL A 279 -3.86 -16.18 -4.31
C VAL A 279 -2.89 -15.83 -5.42
N HIS A 280 -2.14 -14.76 -5.23
CA HIS A 280 -1.14 -14.28 -6.15
C HIS A 280 0.25 -14.64 -5.63
N LEU A 281 0.92 -15.57 -6.31
CA LEU A 281 2.28 -15.98 -6.00
C LEU A 281 3.22 -15.18 -6.90
N ILE A 282 4.03 -14.31 -6.29
CA ILE A 282 5.03 -13.49 -6.99
C ILE A 282 6.40 -14.13 -6.80
N GLY A 283 7.06 -14.50 -7.90
CA GLY A 283 8.29 -15.30 -7.88
C GLY A 283 8.01 -16.80 -7.67
N GLY A 284 8.83 -17.49 -6.87
CA GLY A 284 8.53 -18.87 -6.44
C GLY A 284 8.69 -19.94 -7.52
N HIS A 285 9.66 -19.80 -8.43
CA HIS A 285 9.91 -20.77 -9.50
C HIS A 285 10.02 -22.23 -9.00
N ALA A 286 10.63 -22.43 -7.83
CA ALA A 286 10.82 -23.74 -7.23
C ALA A 286 9.51 -24.41 -6.76
N ILE A 287 8.50 -23.64 -6.39
CA ILE A 287 7.23 -24.15 -5.84
C ILE A 287 6.07 -24.13 -6.84
N ARG A 288 6.27 -23.56 -8.03
CA ARG A 288 5.23 -23.29 -9.04
C ARG A 288 4.26 -24.46 -9.27
N HIS A 289 4.79 -25.64 -9.57
CA HIS A 289 3.98 -26.80 -9.94
C HIS A 289 3.27 -27.45 -8.75
N ARG A 290 3.76 -27.20 -7.52
CA ARG A 290 3.23 -27.80 -6.29
C ARG A 290 2.32 -26.86 -5.52
N ALA A 291 2.47 -25.55 -5.69
CA ALA A 291 1.72 -24.56 -4.92
C ALA A 291 0.21 -24.59 -5.22
N THR A 292 -0.18 -24.70 -6.50
CA THR A 292 -1.60 -24.78 -6.88
C THR A 292 -2.31 -25.97 -6.22
N PRO A 293 -1.89 -27.24 -6.44
CA PRO A 293 -2.56 -28.39 -5.82
C PRO A 293 -2.51 -28.33 -4.29
N PHE A 294 -1.37 -27.91 -3.72
CA PHE A 294 -1.21 -27.76 -2.27
C PHE A 294 -2.23 -26.80 -1.64
N ILE A 295 -2.47 -25.65 -2.28
CA ILE A 295 -3.43 -24.65 -1.79
C ILE A 295 -4.86 -25.12 -2.02
N GLU A 296 -5.16 -25.73 -3.17
CA GLU A 296 -6.48 -26.25 -3.49
C GLU A 296 -6.93 -27.34 -2.52
N GLU A 297 -6.02 -28.26 -2.16
CA GLU A 297 -6.26 -29.32 -1.16
C GLU A 297 -6.60 -28.75 0.22
N ARG A 298 -6.02 -27.61 0.60
CA ARG A 298 -6.22 -26.97 1.91
C ARG A 298 -7.36 -25.94 1.93
N LEU A 299 -7.94 -25.61 0.78
CA LEU A 299 -9.09 -24.71 0.66
C LEU A 299 -10.30 -25.39 0.00
N PRO A 300 -10.70 -26.62 0.40
CA PRO A 300 -11.66 -27.43 -0.36
C PRO A 300 -13.03 -26.77 -0.47
N GLY A 301 -13.53 -26.12 0.59
CA GLY A 301 -14.81 -25.41 0.55
C GLY A 301 -14.82 -24.20 -0.39
N ILE A 302 -13.67 -23.56 -0.59
CA ILE A 302 -13.51 -22.41 -1.49
C ILE A 302 -13.40 -22.89 -2.94
N CYS A 303 -12.67 -23.98 -3.17
CA CYS A 303 -12.59 -24.68 -4.44
C CYS A 303 -13.97 -25.16 -4.91
N ALA A 304 -14.73 -25.81 -4.03
CA ALA A 304 -16.08 -26.29 -4.32
C ALA A 304 -17.05 -25.15 -4.70
N ARG A 305 -16.88 -23.95 -4.12
CA ARG A 305 -17.62 -22.74 -4.50
C ARG A 305 -17.20 -22.15 -5.85
N GLY A 306 -16.09 -22.58 -6.44
CA GLY A 306 -15.57 -22.09 -7.72
C GLY A 306 -15.06 -20.64 -7.66
N ILE A 307 -14.75 -20.11 -6.47
CA ILE A 307 -14.35 -18.71 -6.28
C ILE A 307 -12.84 -18.53 -6.08
N LEU A 308 -12.07 -19.62 -5.99
CA LEU A 308 -10.61 -19.58 -5.87
C LEU A 308 -9.96 -19.34 -7.23
N ARG A 309 -8.99 -18.44 -7.28
CA ARG A 309 -8.08 -18.25 -8.42
C ARG A 309 -6.64 -18.16 -7.92
N ILE A 310 -5.78 -19.02 -8.42
CA ILE A 310 -4.34 -18.98 -8.15
C ILE A 310 -3.64 -18.38 -9.37
N VAL A 311 -2.86 -17.32 -9.17
CA VAL A 311 -2.11 -16.60 -10.20
C VAL A 311 -0.63 -16.67 -9.86
N HIS A 312 0.20 -16.96 -10.86
CA HIS A 312 1.65 -16.94 -10.74
C HIS A 312 2.17 -15.78 -11.58
N ASP A 313 2.86 -14.83 -10.96
CA ASP A 313 3.57 -13.75 -11.65
C ASP A 313 5.07 -13.88 -11.42
N HIS A 314 5.81 -13.70 -12.50
CA HIS A 314 7.25 -13.88 -12.56
C HIS A 314 7.99 -12.54 -12.52
N ARG A 315 7.27 -11.42 -12.53
CA ARG A 315 7.84 -10.08 -12.38
C ARG A 315 7.88 -9.70 -10.89
N THR A 316 9.01 -9.18 -10.43
CA THR A 316 9.24 -8.69 -9.06
C THR A 316 8.42 -7.45 -8.69
N GLU A 317 7.80 -6.79 -9.67
CA GLU A 317 7.01 -5.57 -9.49
C GLU A 317 5.56 -5.79 -9.94
N LEU A 318 4.62 -5.61 -9.01
CA LEU A 318 3.17 -5.54 -9.26
C LEU A 318 2.86 -4.33 -10.17
N GLN A 319 2.98 -4.51 -11.49
CA GLN A 319 2.50 -3.52 -12.46
C GLN A 319 1.02 -3.69 -12.83
N CYS A 320 0.28 -4.60 -12.19
CA CYS A 320 -1.12 -4.82 -12.54
C CYS A 320 -1.98 -4.95 -11.30
N LEU A 321 -2.53 -3.82 -10.86
CA LEU A 321 -3.87 -3.70 -10.28
C LEU A 321 -4.29 -2.22 -10.37
N VAL A 322 -4.33 -1.70 -11.60
CA VAL A 322 -5.11 -0.51 -11.92
C VAL A 322 -6.06 -0.90 -13.03
N ARG A 323 -7.33 -1.09 -12.63
CA ARG A 323 -8.61 -1.13 -13.37
C ARG A 323 -9.50 -2.25 -12.84
#